data_AF-A0A816NNF1-F1
#
_entry.id   AF-A0A816NNF1-F1
#
_cell.length_a   1.000
_cell.length_b   1.000
_cell.length_c   1.000
_cell.angle_alpha   90.00
_cell.angle_beta   90.00
_cell.angle_gamma   90.00
#
_symmetry.space_group_name_H-M   'P 1'
#
loop_
_entity.id
_entity.type
_entity.pdbx_description
1 polymer ?
#
loop_
_entity_poly.entity_id
_entity_poly.type
_entity_poly.pdbx_seq_one_letter_code
_entity_poly.pdbx_strand_id
1 'polypeptide(L)'
;MKQHQDDYELLSSISNMETIVNQHIHKINMTLNFLEHEHYITKDIYQQLFLQRNDIQLKNVYFLFDRSYVKPIFSMESNVTSKLSTYLDDLLRPIIEDILKQSVVNQDFDFIQCLHHHQCSSKLKPTTLLVRIKIQNFFSLFKHQSVVDRIGYLLAKHRQNQPINHISIVTIERLLELYLKYTLFIFEDYIYTFNHGMPNETRFRTLLSNLCLYYWKTKKFQDNQQFQNEFLLQYNDELFFTWNQSKENFHIFLLELKEFSDDDIDMDIEYGQQINIQNIHLENRHGQFYSTMNTSSMLLPYVTGYPKVKYQQWFRSTLIRLIQLCSDYQDFTRQRIQMEIHCLISGYSNEFSESELEKFNRYFNVDIYQVQVNELTYQQFRSNLLKFQRWQSQNYSSIIEFNYLYDYRAYHEFKKKFILFGQHIQILMQHYHRNKQKFFLMLNIYFH
;
A
#
# COMPACT_ATOMS: atom_id res chain seq x y z
N MET A 1 3.17 19.93 12.67
CA MET A 1 1.85 19.98 13.34
C MET A 1 1.09 21.30 13.19
N LYS A 2 1.69 22.50 13.13
CA LYS A 2 0.91 23.76 12.95
C LYS A 2 0.04 23.81 11.69
N GLN A 3 0.39 23.09 10.62
CA GLN A 3 -0.43 22.93 9.40
C GLN A 3 -1.52 21.83 9.51
N HIS A 4 -1.53 21.04 10.59
CA HIS A 4 -2.45 19.91 10.82
C HIS A 4 -3.12 20.03 12.20
N GLN A 5 -3.35 21.26 12.68
CA GLN A 5 -3.89 21.49 14.03
C GLN A 5 -5.32 20.96 14.20
N ASP A 6 -6.08 20.87 13.10
CA ASP A 6 -7.46 20.38 13.14
C ASP A 6 -7.51 18.84 13.20
N ASP A 7 -6.45 18.17 12.74
CA ASP A 7 -6.33 16.71 12.61
C ASP A 7 -6.19 15.97 13.94
N TYR A 8 -5.67 16.67 14.94
CA TYR A 8 -5.26 16.06 16.21
C TYR A 8 -5.73 16.89 17.39
N GLU A 9 -6.35 16.24 18.36
CA GLU A 9 -6.71 16.87 19.63
C GLU A 9 -5.60 16.64 20.66
N LEU A 10 -5.06 17.74 21.20
CA LEU A 10 -4.14 17.72 22.32
C LEU A 10 -4.92 17.38 23.60
N LEU A 11 -4.58 16.25 24.23
CA LEU A 11 -5.23 15.83 25.46
C LEU A 11 -4.51 16.37 26.70
N SER A 12 -3.19 16.15 26.80
CA SER A 12 -2.35 16.72 27.87
C SER A 12 -0.86 16.46 27.64
N SER A 13 0.00 16.98 28.52
CA SER A 13 1.41 16.58 28.61
C SER A 13 1.60 15.10 29.01
N ILE A 14 2.77 14.55 28.67
CA ILE A 14 3.20 13.19 28.99
C ILE A 14 3.28 12.93 30.51
N SER A 15 3.41 13.98 31.33
CA SER A 15 3.39 13.86 32.79
C SER A 15 2.08 13.29 33.34
N ASN A 16 0.96 13.41 32.60
CA ASN A 16 -0.33 12.83 33.00
C ASN A 16 -0.67 11.56 32.20
N MET A 17 0.32 10.92 31.58
CA MET A 17 0.11 9.78 30.67
C MET A 17 -0.71 8.67 31.32
N GLU A 18 -0.37 8.27 32.54
CA GLU A 18 -1.07 7.18 33.22
C GLU A 18 -2.56 7.49 33.42
N THR A 19 -2.87 8.71 33.83
CA THR A 19 -4.25 9.17 34.03
C THR A 19 -5.04 9.13 32.73
N ILE A 20 -4.49 9.68 31.63
CA ILE A 20 -5.18 9.72 30.33
C ILE A 20 -5.39 8.30 29.79
N VAL A 21 -4.36 7.45 29.83
CA VAL A 21 -4.44 6.07 29.36
C VAL A 21 -5.49 5.29 30.16
N ASN A 22 -5.49 5.43 31.50
CA ASN A 22 -6.48 4.75 32.35
C ASN A 22 -7.91 5.24 32.08
N GLN A 23 -8.10 6.54 31.83
CA GLN A 23 -9.41 7.08 31.44
C GLN A 23 -9.90 6.48 30.11
N HIS A 24 -9.02 6.34 29.11
CA HIS A 24 -9.35 5.75 27.82
C HIS A 24 -9.66 4.25 27.93
N ILE A 25 -8.83 3.49 28.67
CA ILE A 25 -9.10 2.09 29.01
C ILE A 25 -10.47 1.94 29.66
N HIS A 26 -10.77 2.77 30.66
CA HIS A 26 -12.03 2.73 31.37
C HIS A 26 -13.23 2.98 30.45
N LYS A 27 -13.16 4.01 29.59
CA LYS A 27 -14.22 4.31 28.61
C LYS A 27 -14.45 3.14 27.64
N ILE A 28 -13.38 2.59 27.05
CA ILE A 28 -13.49 1.44 26.14
C ILE A 28 -14.09 0.23 26.86
N ASN A 29 -13.56 -0.13 28.04
CA ASN A 29 -14.03 -1.30 28.79
C ASN A 29 -15.48 -1.13 29.26
N MET A 30 -15.93 0.08 29.62
CA MET A 30 -17.33 0.34 29.94
C MET A 30 -18.24 0.09 28.73
N THR A 31 -17.86 0.57 27.54
CA THR A 31 -18.64 0.31 26.32
C THR A 31 -18.65 -1.18 25.99
N LEU A 32 -17.51 -1.87 26.08
CA LEU A 32 -17.44 -3.31 25.85
C LEU A 32 -18.31 -4.10 26.85
N ASN A 33 -18.32 -3.71 28.13
CA ASN A 33 -19.15 -4.33 29.15
C ASN A 33 -20.64 -4.14 28.85
N PHE A 34 -21.04 -2.93 28.43
CA PHE A 34 -22.40 -2.69 27.98
C PHE A 34 -22.79 -3.56 26.78
N LEU A 35 -21.90 -3.67 25.78
CA LEU A 35 -22.15 -4.52 24.61
C LEU A 35 -22.28 -6.01 24.97
N GLU A 36 -21.54 -6.49 25.97
CA GLU A 36 -21.63 -7.88 26.45
C GLU A 36 -22.93 -8.11 27.24
N HIS A 37 -23.26 -7.20 28.15
CA HIS A 37 -24.45 -7.29 29.00
C HIS A 37 -25.75 -7.28 28.19
N GLU A 38 -25.81 -6.44 27.15
CA GLU A 38 -26.93 -6.36 26.22
C GLU A 38 -26.87 -7.45 25.11
N HIS A 39 -25.95 -8.41 25.22
CA HIS A 39 -25.77 -9.53 24.29
C HIS A 39 -25.47 -9.12 22.83
N TYR A 40 -24.92 -7.92 22.61
CA TYR A 40 -24.43 -7.48 21.29
C TYR A 40 -23.11 -8.14 20.90
N ILE A 41 -22.30 -8.54 21.89
CA ILE A 41 -21.10 -9.38 21.73
C ILE A 41 -21.14 -10.54 22.72
N THR A 42 -20.44 -11.64 22.43
CA THR A 42 -20.33 -12.76 23.36
C THR A 42 -19.30 -12.46 24.45
N LYS A 43 -19.39 -13.21 25.56
CA LYS A 43 -18.40 -13.17 26.64
C LYS A 43 -16.98 -13.44 26.16
N ASP A 44 -16.80 -14.34 25.20
CA ASP A 44 -15.48 -14.66 24.64
C ASP A 44 -14.89 -13.46 23.88
N ILE A 45 -15.72 -12.77 23.09
CA ILE A 45 -15.31 -11.55 22.38
C ILE A 45 -14.97 -10.45 23.39
N TYR A 46 -15.78 -10.27 24.42
CA TYR A 46 -15.49 -9.32 25.51
C TYR A 46 -14.13 -9.60 26.15
N GLN A 47 -13.85 -10.86 26.50
CA GLN A 47 -12.56 -11.25 27.10
C GLN A 47 -11.38 -11.00 26.16
N GLN A 48 -11.55 -11.25 24.87
CA GLN A 48 -10.52 -10.95 23.85
C GLN A 48 -10.24 -9.44 23.74
N LEU A 49 -11.28 -8.60 23.83
CA LEU A 49 -11.17 -7.15 23.66
C LEU A 49 -10.86 -6.39 24.95
N PHE A 50 -11.05 -7.01 26.12
CA PHE A 50 -10.83 -6.37 27.41
C PHE A 50 -9.40 -5.87 27.56
N LEU A 51 -9.28 -4.61 27.99
CA LEU A 51 -8.00 -3.92 28.10
C LEU A 51 -7.50 -3.91 29.54
N GLN A 52 -6.23 -4.24 29.71
CA GLN A 52 -5.48 -4.07 30.96
C GLN A 52 -4.35 -3.07 30.74
N ARG A 53 -4.03 -2.25 31.75
CA ARG A 53 -3.00 -1.21 31.64
C ARG A 53 -1.64 -1.76 31.21
N ASN A 54 -1.29 -2.96 31.65
CA ASN A 54 -0.01 -3.60 31.37
C ASN A 54 0.18 -3.98 29.89
N ASP A 55 -0.91 -4.06 29.11
CA ASP A 55 -0.88 -4.43 27.70
C ASP A 55 -0.62 -3.23 26.77
N ILE A 56 -0.56 -2.01 27.33
CA ILE A 56 -0.64 -0.76 26.55
C ILE A 56 0.65 0.05 26.60
N GLN A 57 1.14 0.38 25.41
CA GLN A 57 2.26 1.27 25.13
C GLN A 57 1.82 2.31 24.09
N LEU A 58 2.13 3.59 24.35
CA LEU A 58 1.69 4.69 23.50
C LEU A 58 2.66 4.90 22.35
N LYS A 59 2.12 4.91 21.14
CA LYS A 59 2.90 5.10 19.91
C LYS A 59 3.54 6.48 19.87
N ASN A 60 4.82 6.55 19.53
CA ASN A 60 5.51 7.79 19.22
C ASN A 60 5.31 8.16 17.75
N VAL A 61 5.14 9.45 17.46
CA VAL A 61 5.06 9.95 16.08
C VAL A 61 6.40 10.52 15.64
N TYR A 62 6.81 10.09 14.45
CA TYR A 62 7.94 10.57 13.69
C TYR A 62 7.43 11.19 12.39
N PHE A 63 8.15 12.18 11.89
CA PHE A 63 7.78 12.85 10.64
C PHE A 63 8.87 12.59 9.61
N LEU A 64 8.48 12.05 8.45
CA LEU A 64 9.36 11.93 7.30
C LEU A 64 9.15 13.07 6.34
N PHE A 65 10.24 13.59 5.82
CA PHE A 65 10.23 14.54 4.72
C PHE A 65 10.16 13.78 3.40
N ASP A 66 9.12 14.04 2.61
CA ASP A 66 8.99 13.58 1.23
C ASP A 66 8.78 14.79 0.33
N ARG A 67 9.86 15.25 -0.33
CA ARG A 67 10.02 16.32 -1.35
C ARG A 67 9.23 17.63 -1.14
N SER A 68 7.92 17.56 -0.95
CA SER A 68 6.98 18.67 -0.77
C SER A 68 6.05 18.56 0.45
N TYR A 69 6.01 17.41 1.16
CA TYR A 69 5.13 17.18 2.30
C TYR A 69 5.80 16.39 3.43
N VAL A 70 5.20 16.44 4.61
CA VAL A 70 5.69 15.75 5.81
C VAL A 70 4.72 14.62 6.15
N LYS A 71 5.19 13.37 6.11
CA LYS A 71 4.38 12.18 6.38
C LYS A 71 4.57 11.69 7.82
N PRO A 72 3.51 11.61 8.64
CA PRO A 72 3.61 11.04 9.98
C PRO A 72 3.73 9.51 9.93
N ILE A 73 4.66 8.99 10.72
CA ILE A 73 4.96 7.58 10.96
C ILE A 73 4.89 7.33 12.45
N PHE A 74 4.37 6.18 12.85
CA PHE A 74 4.15 5.85 14.25
C PHE A 74 5.15 4.76 14.68
N SER A 75 5.40 4.61 15.98
CA SER A 75 6.11 3.44 16.48
C SER A 75 5.17 2.23 16.50
N MET A 76 5.75 1.05 16.26
CA MET A 76 5.05 -0.23 16.34
C MET A 76 4.89 -0.64 17.82
N GLU A 77 3.89 -0.08 18.49
CA GLU A 77 3.57 -0.35 19.90
C GLU A 77 2.09 -0.77 20.09
N SER A 78 1.81 -1.52 21.15
CA SER A 78 0.46 -2.00 21.48
C SER A 78 -0.38 -0.88 22.08
N ASN A 79 -1.24 -0.26 21.28
CA ASN A 79 -2.10 0.84 21.70
C ASN A 79 -3.35 0.36 22.44
N VAL A 80 -4.10 1.27 23.07
CA VAL A 80 -5.42 1.00 23.69
C VAL A 80 -6.42 0.42 22.68
N THR A 81 -6.25 0.71 21.39
CA THR A 81 -7.12 0.22 20.31
C THR A 81 -6.54 -0.98 19.54
N SER A 82 -5.37 -1.51 19.93
CA SER A 82 -4.71 -2.59 19.18
C SER A 82 -5.55 -3.87 19.12
N LYS A 83 -6.11 -4.33 20.26
CA LYS A 83 -6.97 -5.53 20.30
C LYS A 83 -8.21 -5.36 19.42
N LEU A 84 -8.85 -4.19 19.46
CA LEU A 84 -9.99 -3.84 18.59
C LEU A 84 -9.58 -3.88 17.11
N SER A 85 -8.45 -3.28 16.76
CA SER A 85 -7.98 -3.24 15.37
C SER A 85 -7.69 -4.63 14.81
N THR A 86 -7.05 -5.51 15.57
CA THR A 86 -6.78 -6.89 15.17
C THR A 86 -8.06 -7.68 15.02
N TYR A 87 -8.95 -7.58 16.01
CA TYR A 87 -10.24 -8.26 15.98
C TYR A 87 -11.10 -7.86 14.77
N LEU A 88 -11.22 -6.55 14.51
CA LEU A 88 -11.98 -6.04 13.37
C LEU A 88 -11.32 -6.40 12.03
N ASP A 89 -9.99 -6.41 11.96
CA ASP A 89 -9.27 -6.88 10.77
C ASP A 89 -9.59 -8.34 10.47
N ASP A 90 -9.45 -9.22 11.47
CA ASP A 90 -9.70 -10.65 11.32
C ASP A 90 -11.17 -10.95 10.97
N LEU A 91 -12.10 -10.18 11.55
CA LEU A 91 -13.53 -10.29 11.28
C LEU A 91 -13.89 -9.86 9.86
N LEU A 92 -13.35 -8.73 9.40
CA LEU A 92 -13.81 -8.06 8.19
C LEU A 92 -13.00 -8.42 6.95
N ARG A 93 -11.69 -8.66 7.09
CA ARG A 93 -10.76 -8.90 5.98
C ARG A 93 -11.23 -10.01 5.02
N PRO A 94 -11.67 -11.20 5.48
CA PRO A 94 -12.09 -12.26 4.56
C PRO A 94 -13.27 -11.87 3.68
N ILE A 95 -14.19 -11.05 4.20
CA ILE A 95 -15.37 -10.59 3.47
C ILE A 95 -14.98 -9.49 2.50
N ILE A 96 -14.16 -8.56 2.96
CA ILE A 96 -13.79 -7.39 2.19
C ILE A 96 -12.84 -7.76 1.06
N GLU A 97 -11.84 -8.61 1.31
CA GLU A 97 -10.92 -9.04 0.25
C GLU A 97 -11.67 -9.73 -0.89
N ASP A 98 -12.76 -10.45 -0.60
CA ASP A 98 -13.63 -11.02 -1.64
C ASP A 98 -14.38 -9.93 -2.43
N ILE A 99 -14.94 -8.92 -1.75
CA ILE A 99 -15.59 -7.76 -2.40
C ILE A 99 -14.60 -7.00 -3.28
N LEU A 100 -13.37 -6.79 -2.80
CA LEU A 100 -12.36 -5.97 -3.47
C LEU A 100 -11.63 -6.71 -4.59
N LYS A 101 -11.65 -8.05 -4.61
CA LYS A 101 -10.83 -8.91 -5.47
C LYS A 101 -10.81 -8.55 -6.94
N GLN A 102 -11.93 -8.05 -7.47
CA GLN A 102 -12.08 -7.73 -8.89
C GLN A 102 -11.80 -6.26 -9.22
N SER A 103 -11.61 -5.41 -8.22
CA SER A 103 -11.66 -3.96 -8.38
C SER A 103 -10.49 -3.20 -7.77
N VAL A 104 -9.65 -3.88 -6.98
CA VAL A 104 -8.44 -3.36 -6.35
C VAL A 104 -7.26 -4.22 -6.75
N VAL A 105 -6.20 -3.56 -7.18
CA VAL A 105 -4.91 -4.19 -7.45
C VAL A 105 -3.84 -3.50 -6.62
N ASN A 106 -2.99 -4.30 -5.98
CA ASN A 106 -1.92 -3.82 -5.12
C ASN A 106 -0.52 -4.06 -5.72
N GLN A 107 -0.44 -4.71 -6.88
CA GLN A 107 0.82 -5.03 -7.54
C GLN A 107 0.89 -4.39 -8.92
N ASP A 108 2.01 -3.73 -9.20
CA ASP A 108 2.37 -3.18 -10.51
C ASP A 108 2.07 -4.16 -11.66
N PHE A 109 2.46 -5.43 -11.47
CA PHE A 109 2.30 -6.46 -12.50
C PHE A 109 0.84 -6.77 -12.82
N ASP A 110 0.02 -7.00 -11.79
CA ASP A 110 -1.40 -7.29 -11.96
C ASP A 110 -2.11 -6.10 -12.63
N PHE A 111 -1.68 -4.88 -12.31
CA PHE A 111 -2.21 -3.65 -12.91
C PHE A 111 -1.98 -3.64 -14.42
N ILE A 112 -0.72 -3.83 -14.85
CA ILE A 112 -0.36 -3.91 -16.27
C ILE A 112 -1.09 -5.05 -16.98
N GLN A 113 -1.25 -6.19 -16.32
CA GLN A 113 -1.94 -7.33 -16.91
C GLN A 113 -3.43 -7.05 -17.13
N CYS A 114 -4.11 -6.42 -16.17
CA CYS A 114 -5.51 -6.01 -16.32
C CYS A 114 -5.68 -5.04 -17.50
N LEU A 115 -4.73 -4.12 -17.70
CA LEU A 115 -4.74 -3.18 -18.82
C LEU A 115 -4.55 -3.87 -20.17
N HIS A 116 -3.58 -4.79 -20.28
CA HIS A 116 -3.41 -5.58 -21.50
C HIS A 116 -4.64 -6.42 -21.82
N HIS A 117 -5.27 -7.02 -20.81
CA HIS A 117 -6.52 -7.75 -21.01
C HIS A 117 -7.64 -6.85 -21.53
N HIS A 118 -7.74 -5.63 -21.02
CA HIS A 118 -8.69 -4.62 -21.52
C HIS A 118 -8.39 -4.22 -22.98
N GLN A 119 -7.12 -4.03 -23.34
CA GLN A 119 -6.72 -3.76 -24.72
C GLN A 119 -7.14 -4.89 -25.68
N CYS A 120 -7.00 -6.16 -25.28
CA CYS A 120 -7.44 -7.31 -26.09
C CYS A 120 -8.95 -7.31 -26.38
N SER A 121 -9.76 -6.61 -25.59
CA SER A 121 -11.20 -6.44 -25.83
C SER A 121 -11.55 -5.35 -26.86
N SER A 122 -10.54 -4.75 -27.51
CA SER A 122 -10.67 -3.71 -28.55
C SER A 122 -11.43 -2.44 -28.10
N LYS A 123 -11.44 -2.17 -26.79
CA LYS A 123 -12.10 -1.00 -26.19
C LYS A 123 -11.22 0.25 -26.20
N LEU A 124 -9.91 0.11 -26.43
CA LEU A 124 -8.97 1.25 -26.50
C LEU A 124 -8.98 1.85 -27.91
N LYS A 125 -9.13 3.16 -28.00
CA LYS A 125 -9.12 3.97 -29.22
C LYS A 125 -7.85 4.85 -29.27
N PRO A 126 -7.43 5.32 -30.46
CA PRO A 126 -6.35 6.31 -30.58
C PRO A 126 -6.59 7.60 -29.77
N THR A 127 -7.85 7.93 -29.53
CA THR A 127 -8.28 9.13 -28.79
C THR A 127 -8.53 8.87 -27.30
N THR A 128 -8.38 7.64 -26.83
CA THR A 128 -8.61 7.30 -25.42
C THR A 128 -7.64 8.06 -24.53
N LEU A 129 -8.19 8.74 -23.54
CA LEU A 129 -7.40 9.35 -22.47
C LEU A 129 -7.18 8.33 -21.37
N LEU A 130 -5.97 8.34 -20.83
CA LEU A 130 -5.60 7.69 -19.59
C LEU A 130 -5.82 8.71 -18.47
N VAL A 131 -6.50 8.32 -17.39
CA VAL A 131 -6.83 9.21 -16.27
C VAL A 131 -6.38 8.56 -14.97
N ARG A 132 -5.61 9.32 -14.19
CA ARG A 132 -5.21 9.01 -12.82
C ARG A 132 -5.85 10.06 -11.90
N ILE A 133 -6.47 9.58 -10.84
CA ILE A 133 -6.91 10.40 -9.70
C ILE A 133 -6.17 9.89 -8.48
N LYS A 134 -5.27 10.71 -7.93
CA LYS A 134 -4.65 10.46 -6.63
C LYS A 134 -5.33 11.32 -5.58
N ILE A 135 -5.80 10.68 -4.52
CA ILE A 135 -6.39 11.39 -3.41
C ILE A 135 -5.27 11.81 -2.46
N GLN A 136 -5.06 13.12 -2.31
CA GLN A 136 -4.04 13.65 -1.42
C GLN A 136 -4.46 13.46 0.03
N ASN A 137 -3.50 13.19 0.92
CA ASN A 137 -3.75 13.06 2.36
C ASN A 137 -4.87 12.07 2.73
N PHE A 138 -5.15 11.07 1.87
CA PHE A 138 -6.28 10.14 2.00
C PHE A 138 -6.56 9.66 3.44
N PHE A 139 -5.50 9.29 4.16
CA PHE A 139 -5.62 8.74 5.52
C PHE A 139 -6.01 9.76 6.59
N SER A 140 -5.85 11.06 6.35
CA SER A 140 -6.22 12.13 7.26
C SER A 140 -7.45 12.92 6.79
N LEU A 141 -8.14 12.51 5.73
CA LEU A 141 -9.30 13.25 5.23
C LEU A 141 -10.62 12.83 5.85
N PHE A 142 -10.78 11.55 6.21
CA PHE A 142 -12.09 11.04 6.56
C PHE A 142 -12.49 11.37 7.99
N LYS A 143 -13.62 12.06 8.16
CA LYS A 143 -14.30 12.13 9.45
C LYS A 143 -14.62 10.72 9.93
N HIS A 144 -14.42 10.45 11.22
CA HIS A 144 -14.65 9.11 11.78
C HIS A 144 -16.05 8.57 11.47
N GLN A 145 -17.08 9.41 11.58
CA GLN A 145 -18.45 9.02 11.26
C GLN A 145 -18.62 8.63 9.78
N SER A 146 -18.00 9.39 8.86
CA SER A 146 -18.02 9.07 7.42
C SER A 146 -17.41 7.70 7.14
N VAL A 147 -16.33 7.32 7.84
CA VAL A 147 -15.74 5.97 7.74
C VAL A 147 -16.73 4.91 8.23
N VAL A 148 -17.32 5.11 9.40
CA VAL A 148 -18.29 4.17 10.00
C VAL A 148 -19.49 3.96 9.08
N ASP A 149 -20.12 5.04 8.62
CA ASP A 149 -21.32 4.99 7.76
C ASP A 149 -21.05 4.27 6.44
N ARG A 150 -19.89 4.52 5.81
CA ARG A 150 -19.51 3.87 4.54
C ARG A 150 -19.34 2.37 4.71
N ILE A 151 -18.72 1.95 5.80
CA ILE A 151 -18.49 0.53 6.08
C ILE A 151 -19.80 -0.15 6.43
N GLY A 152 -20.62 0.48 7.26
CA GLY A 152 -21.99 0.08 7.53
C GLY A 152 -22.78 -0.17 6.25
N TYR A 153 -22.80 0.82 5.36
CA TYR A 153 -23.46 0.73 4.06
C TYR A 153 -22.94 -0.41 3.20
N LEU A 154 -21.61 -0.56 3.06
CA LEU A 154 -21.02 -1.62 2.23
C LEU A 154 -21.33 -3.01 2.79
N LEU A 155 -21.19 -3.21 4.09
CA LEU A 155 -21.54 -4.47 4.74
C LEU A 155 -23.03 -4.77 4.57
N ALA A 156 -23.90 -3.78 4.79
CA ALA A 156 -25.34 -3.92 4.61
C ALA A 156 -25.71 -4.31 3.17
N LYS A 157 -25.11 -3.64 2.18
CA LYS A 157 -25.33 -3.88 0.75
C LYS A 157 -24.89 -5.28 0.32
N HIS A 158 -23.69 -5.72 0.73
CA HIS A 158 -23.12 -6.99 0.28
C HIS A 158 -23.56 -8.20 1.10
N ARG A 159 -23.97 -8.01 2.35
CA ARG A 159 -24.44 -9.10 3.24
C ARG A 159 -25.95 -9.12 3.43
N GLN A 160 -26.69 -8.22 2.79
CA GLN A 160 -28.15 -8.09 2.97
C GLN A 160 -28.55 -7.96 4.46
N ASN A 161 -27.79 -7.15 5.20
CA ASN A 161 -27.93 -6.98 6.66
C ASN A 161 -27.72 -8.24 7.52
N GLN A 162 -27.19 -9.32 6.97
CA GLN A 162 -26.90 -10.52 7.75
C GLN A 162 -25.69 -10.30 8.68
N PRO A 163 -25.73 -10.85 9.91
CA PRO A 163 -24.62 -10.74 10.86
C PRO A 163 -23.35 -11.44 10.34
N ILE A 164 -22.21 -11.02 10.89
CA ILE A 164 -20.88 -11.58 10.60
C ILE A 164 -20.37 -12.23 11.88
N ASN A 165 -20.14 -13.55 11.85
CA ASN A 165 -19.78 -14.32 13.04
C ASN A 165 -20.67 -14.03 14.26
N HIS A 166 -21.99 -13.97 14.04
CA HIS A 166 -23.02 -13.65 15.04
C HIS A 166 -23.02 -12.20 15.55
N ILE A 167 -22.25 -11.30 14.94
CA ILE A 167 -22.22 -9.88 15.27
C ILE A 167 -23.02 -9.08 14.24
N SER A 168 -23.90 -8.21 14.74
CA SER A 168 -24.67 -7.30 13.89
C SER A 168 -23.77 -6.22 13.26
N ILE A 169 -24.16 -5.69 12.11
CA ILE A 169 -23.43 -4.60 11.45
C ILE A 169 -23.36 -3.37 12.37
N VAL A 170 -24.44 -3.06 13.10
CA VAL A 170 -24.48 -1.96 14.08
C VAL A 170 -23.48 -2.17 15.22
N THR A 171 -23.28 -3.40 15.67
CA THR A 171 -22.25 -3.70 16.66
C THR A 171 -20.84 -3.46 16.09
N ILE A 172 -20.61 -3.85 14.83
CA ILE A 172 -19.33 -3.61 14.13
C ILE A 172 -19.06 -2.11 14.01
N GLU A 173 -20.07 -1.32 13.63
CA GLU A 173 -19.99 0.14 13.56
C GLU A 173 -19.57 0.75 14.90
N ARG A 174 -20.19 0.31 16.01
CA ARG A 174 -19.83 0.75 17.36
C ARG A 174 -18.40 0.40 17.74
N LEU A 175 -17.94 -0.82 17.42
CA LEU A 175 -16.55 -1.24 17.69
C LEU A 175 -15.54 -0.44 16.84
N LEU A 176 -15.89 -0.15 15.59
CA LEU A 176 -15.09 0.67 14.68
C LEU A 176 -15.00 2.13 15.19
N GLU A 177 -16.11 2.68 15.68
CA GLU A 177 -16.14 4.01 16.28
C GLU A 177 -15.20 4.10 17.50
N LEU A 178 -15.16 3.07 18.35
CA LEU A 178 -14.20 2.98 19.45
C LEU A 178 -12.75 2.99 18.97
N TYR A 179 -12.45 2.22 17.92
CA TYR A 179 -11.12 2.15 17.33
C TYR A 179 -10.66 3.53 16.80
N LEU A 180 -11.52 4.24 16.08
CA LEU A 180 -11.18 5.53 15.48
C LEU A 180 -11.01 6.63 16.55
N LYS A 181 -11.97 6.74 17.49
CA LYS A 181 -11.99 7.85 18.47
C LYS A 181 -10.94 7.77 19.56
N TYR A 182 -10.58 6.58 20.00
CA TYR A 182 -9.77 6.41 21.22
C TYR A 182 -8.31 6.02 20.94
N THR A 183 -7.83 6.13 19.70
CA THR A 183 -6.43 5.86 19.40
C THR A 183 -5.55 7.01 19.90
N LEU A 184 -4.61 6.69 20.79
CA LEU A 184 -3.68 7.65 21.40
C LEU A 184 -2.29 7.60 20.79
N PHE A 185 -1.59 8.73 20.76
CA PHE A 185 -0.17 8.78 20.39
C PHE A 185 0.57 9.92 21.09
N ILE A 186 1.90 9.85 21.09
CA ILE A 186 2.80 10.84 21.68
C ILE A 186 3.53 11.59 20.58
N PHE A 187 3.60 12.91 20.71
CA PHE A 187 4.46 13.77 19.91
C PHE A 187 4.99 14.92 20.78
N GLU A 188 6.30 15.21 20.72
CA GLU A 188 6.96 16.29 21.47
C GLU A 188 6.54 16.38 22.96
N ASP A 189 6.52 15.24 23.67
CA ASP A 189 6.14 15.13 25.10
C ASP A 189 4.67 15.46 25.41
N TYR A 190 3.80 15.46 24.41
CA TYR A 190 2.36 15.61 24.56
C TYR A 190 1.62 14.39 24.01
N ILE A 191 0.42 14.16 24.55
CA ILE A 191 -0.46 13.06 24.20
C ILE A 191 -1.60 13.62 23.35
N TYR A 192 -1.85 12.96 22.23
CA TYR A 192 -2.85 13.35 21.26
C TYR A 192 -3.80 12.19 20.94
N THR A 193 -4.96 12.55 20.43
CA THR A 193 -5.88 11.64 19.73
C THR A 193 -6.17 12.17 18.33
N PHE A 194 -6.73 11.33 17.47
CA PHE A 194 -7.19 11.71 16.14
C PHE A 194 -8.57 12.35 16.24
N ASN A 195 -8.74 13.54 15.66
CA ASN A 195 -10.06 14.13 15.42
C ASN A 195 -10.69 13.58 14.14
N HIS A 196 -9.83 13.27 13.18
CA HIS A 196 -10.19 12.71 11.90
C HIS A 196 -9.07 11.83 11.35
N GLY A 197 -9.40 11.14 10.26
CA GLY A 197 -8.52 10.20 9.60
C GLY A 197 -8.58 8.80 10.21
N MET A 198 -7.56 8.01 9.90
CA MET A 198 -7.42 6.64 10.37
C MET A 198 -6.04 6.46 11.03
N PRO A 199 -5.95 5.77 12.18
CA PRO A 199 -4.68 5.46 12.84
C PRO A 199 -3.67 4.84 11.88
N ASN A 200 -2.46 5.42 11.81
CA ASN A 200 -1.64 5.28 10.61
C ASN A 200 -0.85 3.97 10.46
N GLU A 201 -1.00 2.97 11.33
CA GLU A 201 -0.15 1.77 11.30
C GLU A 201 -0.82 0.50 11.84
N THR A 202 -1.80 0.02 11.09
CA THR A 202 -2.35 -1.32 11.26
C THR A 202 -2.64 -1.92 9.88
N ARG A 203 -2.58 -3.25 9.78
CA ARG A 203 -3.13 -3.97 8.61
C ARG A 203 -4.59 -3.55 8.34
N PHE A 204 -5.30 -3.23 9.41
CA PHE A 204 -6.67 -2.75 9.38
C PHE A 204 -6.83 -1.39 8.68
N ARG A 205 -5.91 -0.43 8.85
CA ARG A 205 -5.96 0.85 8.14
C ARG A 205 -6.04 0.67 6.63
N THR A 206 -5.20 -0.20 6.08
CA THR A 206 -5.18 -0.48 4.63
C THR A 206 -6.52 -1.06 4.17
N LEU A 207 -7.13 -1.93 4.99
CA LEU A 207 -8.45 -2.49 4.73
C LEU A 207 -9.53 -1.41 4.70
N LEU A 208 -9.59 -0.56 5.72
CA LEU A 208 -10.53 0.57 5.83
C LEU A 208 -10.36 1.55 4.66
N SER A 209 -9.11 1.80 4.27
CA SER A 209 -8.78 2.73 3.19
C SER A 209 -9.29 2.23 1.84
N ASN A 210 -9.03 0.96 1.56
CA ASN A 210 -9.52 0.33 0.35
C ASN A 210 -11.05 0.30 0.30
N LEU A 211 -11.73 0.12 1.44
CA LEU A 211 -13.18 0.20 1.54
C LEU A 211 -13.73 1.59 1.25
N CYS A 212 -13.12 2.63 1.84
CA CYS A 212 -13.57 4.01 1.61
C CYS A 212 -13.41 4.40 0.13
N LEU A 213 -12.30 4.01 -0.51
CA LEU A 213 -12.10 4.18 -1.96
C LEU A 213 -13.10 3.36 -2.77
N TYR A 214 -13.34 2.11 -2.38
CA TYR A 214 -14.32 1.26 -3.04
C TYR A 214 -15.73 1.85 -2.96
N TYR A 215 -16.15 2.33 -1.79
CA TYR A 215 -17.42 3.03 -1.61
C TYR A 215 -17.54 4.20 -2.59
N TRP A 216 -16.53 5.09 -2.60
CA TRP A 216 -16.50 6.25 -3.49
C TRP A 216 -16.58 5.84 -4.97
N LYS A 217 -15.77 4.85 -5.36
CA LYS A 217 -15.78 4.24 -6.70
C LYS A 217 -17.15 3.69 -7.07
N THR A 218 -17.80 2.92 -6.18
CA THR A 218 -19.10 2.33 -6.47
C THR A 218 -20.19 3.38 -6.65
N LYS A 219 -20.24 4.38 -5.77
CA LYS A 219 -21.24 5.45 -5.83
C LYS A 219 -21.11 6.34 -7.05
N LYS A 220 -19.89 6.58 -7.53
CA LYS A 220 -19.65 7.50 -8.65
C LYS A 220 -19.51 6.87 -10.01
N PHE A 221 -18.88 5.71 -10.07
CA PHE A 221 -18.43 5.14 -11.34
C PHE A 221 -19.28 3.94 -11.75
N GLN A 222 -19.63 3.05 -10.82
CA GLN A 222 -20.33 1.80 -11.18
C GLN A 222 -21.77 2.05 -11.66
N ASP A 223 -22.45 3.06 -11.11
CA ASP A 223 -23.82 3.38 -11.50
C ASP A 223 -23.88 4.35 -12.72
N ASN A 224 -22.73 4.80 -13.24
CA ASN A 224 -22.66 5.75 -14.35
C ASN A 224 -22.49 5.02 -15.70
N GLN A 225 -23.50 5.15 -16.57
CA GLN A 225 -23.51 4.54 -17.91
C GLN A 225 -22.31 4.96 -18.79
N GLN A 226 -21.70 6.11 -18.51
CA GLN A 226 -20.53 6.60 -19.23
C GLN A 226 -19.31 5.65 -19.12
N PHE A 227 -19.28 4.78 -18.10
CA PHE A 227 -18.16 3.86 -17.81
C PHE A 227 -18.32 2.44 -18.36
N GLN A 228 -19.40 2.10 -19.07
CA GLN A 228 -19.62 0.73 -19.57
C GLN A 228 -18.52 0.22 -20.53
N ASN A 229 -17.87 1.14 -21.25
CA ASN A 229 -16.78 0.83 -22.18
C ASN A 229 -15.41 1.29 -21.68
N GLU A 230 -15.34 1.74 -20.44
CA GLU A 230 -14.10 2.21 -19.85
C GLU A 230 -13.47 1.14 -18.97
N PHE A 231 -12.14 1.14 -18.92
CA PHE A 231 -11.41 0.43 -17.89
C PHE A 231 -11.47 1.26 -16.61
N LEU A 232 -11.74 0.63 -15.47
CA LEU A 232 -11.71 1.28 -14.16
C LEU A 232 -11.05 0.33 -13.18
N LEU A 233 -10.06 0.84 -12.45
CA LEU A 233 -9.34 0.09 -11.46
C LEU A 233 -8.89 0.99 -10.32
N GLN A 234 -8.83 0.43 -9.12
CA GLN A 234 -8.15 1.04 -7.99
C GLN A 234 -6.76 0.45 -7.86
N TYR A 235 -5.75 1.31 -7.84
CA TYR A 235 -4.36 0.94 -7.65
C TYR A 235 -3.80 1.66 -6.41
N ASN A 236 -3.71 0.94 -5.29
CA ASN A 236 -3.38 1.51 -3.98
C ASN A 236 -4.33 2.68 -3.59
N ASP A 237 -3.77 3.86 -3.34
CA ASP A 237 -4.44 5.12 -3.02
C ASP A 237 -4.85 5.93 -4.26
N GLU A 238 -4.70 5.34 -5.45
CA GLU A 238 -5.02 5.98 -6.73
C GLU A 238 -6.15 5.24 -7.45
N LEU A 239 -6.95 6.00 -8.20
CA LEU A 239 -7.94 5.47 -9.12
C LEU A 239 -7.46 5.71 -10.54
N PHE A 240 -7.51 4.66 -11.34
CA PHE A 240 -7.14 4.69 -12.75
C PHE A 240 -8.33 4.32 -13.61
N PHE A 241 -8.56 5.09 -14.67
CA PHE A 241 -9.53 4.71 -15.68
C PHE A 241 -9.16 5.21 -17.07
N THR A 242 -9.78 4.61 -18.09
CA THR A 242 -9.73 5.13 -19.46
C THR A 242 -10.94 6.03 -19.73
N TRP A 243 -10.80 6.95 -20.68
CA TRP A 243 -11.91 7.77 -21.13
C TRP A 243 -11.94 7.84 -22.66
N ASN A 244 -12.99 7.28 -23.27
CA ASN A 244 -13.19 7.23 -24.71
C ASN A 244 -14.11 8.31 -25.26
N GLN A 245 -14.76 9.10 -24.39
CA GLN A 245 -15.66 10.17 -24.81
C GLN A 245 -14.90 11.46 -25.13
N SER A 246 -15.63 12.52 -25.50
CA SER A 246 -15.01 13.81 -25.81
C SER A 246 -14.39 14.46 -24.57
N LYS A 247 -13.47 15.39 -24.80
CA LYS A 247 -12.81 16.15 -23.72
C LYS A 247 -13.81 17.03 -22.98
N GLU A 248 -14.82 17.55 -23.67
CA GLU A 248 -15.89 18.36 -23.07
C GLU A 248 -16.68 17.53 -22.05
N ASN A 249 -17.09 16.31 -22.41
CA ASN A 249 -17.76 15.41 -21.47
C ASN A 249 -16.85 15.04 -20.29
N PHE A 250 -15.55 14.89 -20.54
CA PHE A 250 -14.59 14.65 -19.46
C PHE A 250 -14.53 15.84 -18.49
N HIS A 251 -14.50 17.06 -19.00
CA HIS A 251 -14.51 18.26 -18.15
C HIS A 251 -15.79 18.38 -17.31
N ILE A 252 -16.95 18.06 -17.90
CA ILE A 252 -18.22 18.00 -17.15
C ILE A 252 -18.12 16.95 -16.03
N PHE A 253 -17.64 15.75 -16.35
CA PHE A 253 -17.44 14.70 -15.36
C PHE A 253 -16.51 15.14 -14.22
N LEU A 254 -15.41 15.84 -14.52
CA LEU A 254 -14.50 16.36 -13.49
C LEU A 254 -15.16 17.40 -12.58
N LEU A 255 -16.08 18.22 -13.10
CA LEU A 255 -16.85 19.16 -12.29
C LEU A 255 -17.81 18.41 -11.35
N GLU A 256 -18.57 17.44 -11.87
CA GLU A 256 -19.48 16.60 -11.09
C GLU A 256 -18.76 15.77 -10.01
N LEU A 257 -17.51 15.41 -10.28
CA LEU A 257 -16.65 14.68 -9.35
C LEU A 257 -16.22 15.57 -8.18
N LYS A 258 -15.86 16.83 -8.45
CA LYS A 258 -15.53 17.84 -7.43
C LYS A 258 -16.74 18.25 -6.60
N GLU A 259 -17.94 18.31 -7.20
CA GLU A 259 -19.17 18.63 -6.47
C GLU A 259 -19.61 17.50 -5.54
N PHE A 260 -19.21 16.26 -5.81
CA PHE A 260 -19.59 15.11 -4.99
C PHE A 260 -18.64 14.80 -3.84
N SER A 261 -17.43 15.33 -3.85
CA SER A 261 -16.58 15.23 -2.68
C SER A 261 -17.20 16.09 -1.57
N ASP A 262 -18.16 15.51 -0.83
CA ASP A 262 -18.76 16.03 0.41
C ASP A 262 -17.72 16.13 1.55
N ASP A 263 -16.59 15.44 1.38
CA ASP A 263 -15.41 15.54 2.22
C ASP A 263 -14.42 16.45 1.49
N ASP A 264 -13.60 17.22 2.24
CA ASP A 264 -12.50 18.09 1.75
C ASP A 264 -11.38 17.29 1.03
N ILE A 265 -11.75 16.42 0.10
CA ILE A 265 -10.89 15.50 -0.62
C ILE A 265 -10.19 16.28 -1.71
N ASP A 266 -8.95 16.63 -1.44
CA ASP A 266 -8.08 17.16 -2.47
C ASP A 266 -7.65 16.03 -3.43
N MET A 267 -7.85 16.28 -4.71
CA MET A 267 -7.65 15.31 -5.79
C MET A 267 -6.61 15.85 -6.76
N ASP A 268 -5.49 15.14 -6.85
CA ASP A 268 -4.51 15.32 -7.91
C ASP A 268 -4.93 14.50 -9.13
N ILE A 269 -5.38 15.19 -10.17
CA ILE A 269 -5.91 14.57 -11.39
C ILE A 269 -4.93 14.79 -12.53
N GLU A 270 -4.39 13.70 -13.04
CA GLU A 270 -3.52 13.67 -14.21
C GLU A 270 -4.23 12.92 -15.34
N TYR A 271 -4.26 13.50 -16.54
CA TYR A 271 -4.85 12.83 -17.69
C TYR A 271 -4.16 13.19 -18.99
N GLY A 272 -4.17 12.25 -19.94
CA GLY A 272 -3.55 12.44 -21.25
C GLY A 272 -3.45 11.15 -22.03
N GLN A 273 -2.76 11.21 -23.17
CA GLN A 273 -2.35 9.98 -23.88
C GLN A 273 -1.14 9.31 -23.19
N GLN A 274 -0.46 10.04 -22.32
CA GLN A 274 0.66 9.59 -21.52
C GLN A 274 0.44 10.06 -20.08
N ILE A 275 0.64 9.19 -19.10
CA ILE A 275 0.56 9.53 -17.68
C ILE A 275 1.58 8.73 -16.88
N ASN A 276 1.87 9.18 -15.66
CA ASN A 276 2.65 8.40 -14.70
C ASN A 276 1.78 7.97 -13.51
N ILE A 277 1.89 6.70 -13.13
CA ILE A 277 1.22 6.13 -11.96
C ILE A 277 2.30 5.47 -11.10
N GLN A 278 2.58 6.05 -9.94
CA GLN A 278 3.69 5.63 -9.08
C GLN A 278 5.01 5.50 -9.85
N ASN A 279 5.53 4.27 -10.02
CA ASN A 279 6.77 3.98 -10.73
C ASN A 279 6.54 3.46 -12.16
N ILE A 280 5.34 3.67 -12.71
CA ILE A 280 4.95 3.16 -14.02
C ILE A 280 4.63 4.35 -14.93
N HIS A 281 5.25 4.37 -16.10
CA HIS A 281 4.87 5.27 -17.19
C HIS A 281 3.94 4.54 -18.15
N LEU A 282 2.80 5.14 -18.45
CA LEU A 282 1.78 4.59 -19.34
C LEU A 282 1.58 5.47 -20.56
N GLU A 283 1.36 4.84 -21.71
CA GLU A 283 1.14 5.53 -22.97
C GLU A 283 0.12 4.79 -23.85
N ASN A 284 -0.80 5.54 -24.44
CA ASN A 284 -1.67 5.09 -25.52
C ASN A 284 -1.08 5.50 -26.87
N ARG A 285 -0.36 4.59 -27.55
CA ARG A 285 0.15 4.80 -28.91
C ARG A 285 -0.90 4.31 -29.91
N HIS A 286 -1.74 5.21 -30.39
CA HIS A 286 -2.73 4.94 -31.44
C HIS A 286 -3.69 3.76 -31.17
N GLY A 287 -4.20 3.63 -29.94
CA GLY A 287 -5.12 2.55 -29.56
C GLY A 287 -4.41 1.30 -29.05
N GLN A 288 -3.10 1.35 -28.87
CA GLN A 288 -2.30 0.31 -28.23
C GLN A 288 -1.69 0.83 -26.94
N PHE A 289 -1.75 0.02 -25.89
CA PHE A 289 -1.22 0.38 -24.59
C PHE A 289 0.26 -0.02 -24.48
N TYR A 290 1.07 0.92 -24.05
CA TYR A 290 2.48 0.76 -23.78
C TYR A 290 2.76 1.14 -22.33
N SER A 291 3.64 0.38 -21.70
CA SER A 291 4.03 0.61 -20.32
C SER A 291 5.53 0.45 -20.16
N THR A 292 6.12 1.31 -19.35
CA THR A 292 7.53 1.23 -18.97
C THR A 292 7.68 1.62 -17.50
N MET A 293 8.86 1.41 -16.93
CA MET A 293 9.13 1.79 -15.54
C MET A 293 9.70 3.21 -15.47
N ASN A 294 9.27 4.01 -14.49
CA ASN A 294 9.88 5.31 -14.20
C ASN A 294 11.21 5.08 -13.45
N THR A 295 12.32 5.50 -14.03
CA THR A 295 13.70 5.19 -13.58
C THR A 295 14.18 6.03 -12.40
N SER A 296 13.46 7.09 -12.04
CA SER A 296 13.92 8.09 -11.06
C SER A 296 14.14 7.57 -9.63
N SER A 297 13.63 6.39 -9.27
CA SER A 297 13.74 5.77 -7.94
C SER A 297 14.57 4.48 -7.94
N MET A 298 15.28 4.21 -9.05
CA MET A 298 15.58 2.84 -9.40
C MET A 298 16.71 2.18 -8.67
N LEU A 299 17.71 2.80 -8.02
CA LEU A 299 18.81 2.02 -7.42
C LEU A 299 19.31 2.55 -6.08
N LEU A 300 19.67 1.62 -5.20
CA LEU A 300 20.35 1.92 -3.95
C LEU A 300 21.82 2.30 -4.27
N PRO A 301 22.34 3.45 -3.83
CA PRO A 301 23.74 3.80 -4.05
C PRO A 301 24.68 2.71 -3.53
N TYR A 302 25.79 2.44 -4.23
CA TYR A 302 26.79 1.50 -3.74
C TYR A 302 27.49 2.11 -2.52
N VAL A 303 27.23 1.55 -1.33
CA VAL A 303 27.75 2.03 -0.05
C VAL A 303 28.63 0.95 0.55
N THR A 304 29.87 1.32 0.88
CA THR A 304 30.82 0.41 1.52
C THR A 304 30.27 -0.08 2.87
N GLY A 305 30.32 -1.40 3.08
CA GLY A 305 29.85 -2.04 4.32
C GLY A 305 28.53 -2.82 4.21
N TYR A 306 27.82 -2.75 3.08
CA TYR A 306 26.64 -3.60 2.84
C TYR A 306 27.03 -4.96 2.22
N PRO A 307 26.30 -6.04 2.53
CA PRO A 307 26.58 -7.36 1.94
C PRO A 307 26.36 -7.36 0.43
N LYS A 308 27.33 -7.88 -0.33
CA LYS A 308 27.26 -8.04 -1.80
C LYS A 308 25.95 -8.72 -2.27
N VAL A 309 25.45 -9.68 -1.50
CA VAL A 309 24.21 -10.41 -1.79
C VAL A 309 23.00 -9.47 -1.91
N LYS A 310 22.95 -8.39 -1.11
CA LYS A 310 21.83 -7.43 -1.17
C LYS A 310 21.82 -6.67 -2.48
N TYR A 311 22.99 -6.22 -2.95
CA TYR A 311 23.15 -5.57 -4.25
C TYR A 311 22.76 -6.47 -5.42
N GLN A 312 23.13 -7.76 -5.35
CA GLN A 312 22.76 -8.75 -6.36
C GLN A 312 21.25 -9.00 -6.39
N GLN A 313 20.62 -9.14 -5.22
CA GLN A 313 19.16 -9.29 -5.11
C GLN A 313 18.46 -8.07 -5.70
N TRP A 314 18.93 -6.89 -5.34
CA TRP A 314 18.36 -5.62 -5.73
C TRP A 314 18.42 -5.43 -7.26
N PHE A 315 19.58 -5.66 -7.89
CA PHE A 315 19.72 -5.63 -9.35
C PHE A 315 18.78 -6.63 -10.07
N ARG A 316 18.71 -7.87 -9.57
CA ARG A 316 17.84 -8.90 -10.15
C ARG A 316 16.37 -8.56 -10.01
N SER A 317 15.94 -8.05 -8.85
CA SER A 317 14.56 -7.61 -8.62
C SER A 317 14.17 -6.50 -9.58
N THR A 318 15.07 -5.56 -9.86
CA THR A 318 14.82 -4.48 -10.84
C THR A 318 14.70 -5.03 -12.26
N LEU A 319 15.57 -5.95 -12.68
CA LEU A 319 15.43 -6.63 -13.98
C LEU A 319 14.10 -7.35 -14.13
N ILE A 320 13.69 -8.11 -13.10
CA ILE A 320 12.38 -8.78 -13.06
C ILE A 320 11.25 -7.76 -13.25
N ARG A 321 11.30 -6.65 -12.51
CA ARG A 321 10.29 -5.59 -12.58
C ARG A 321 10.25 -4.91 -13.95
N LEU A 322 11.40 -4.69 -14.58
CA LEU A 322 11.45 -4.19 -15.95
C LEU A 322 10.71 -5.11 -16.92
N ILE A 323 10.91 -6.43 -16.83
CA ILE A 323 10.22 -7.40 -17.71
C ILE A 323 8.71 -7.45 -17.43
N GLN A 324 8.31 -7.29 -16.17
CA GLN A 324 6.89 -7.22 -15.80
C GLN A 324 6.22 -5.99 -16.43
N LEU A 325 6.88 -4.84 -16.33
CA LEU A 325 6.32 -3.54 -16.71
C LEU A 325 6.47 -3.22 -18.19
N CYS A 326 7.57 -3.60 -18.84
CA CYS A 326 7.79 -3.29 -20.25
C CYS A 326 6.90 -4.15 -21.15
N SER A 327 6.05 -3.49 -21.93
CA SER A 327 5.12 -4.14 -22.86
C SER A 327 5.81 -4.79 -24.05
N ASP A 328 6.91 -4.20 -24.53
CA ASP A 328 7.67 -4.65 -25.71
C ASP A 328 9.18 -4.71 -25.44
N TYR A 329 9.89 -5.37 -26.36
CA TYR A 329 11.31 -5.62 -26.25
C TYR A 329 12.17 -4.35 -26.39
N GLN A 330 11.74 -3.40 -27.22
CA GLN A 330 12.52 -2.17 -27.46
C GLN A 330 12.54 -1.31 -26.19
N ASP A 331 11.38 -1.13 -25.58
CA ASP A 331 11.21 -0.40 -24.34
C ASP A 331 11.95 -1.11 -23.18
N PHE A 332 11.89 -2.45 -23.10
CA PHE A 332 12.70 -3.23 -22.15
C PHE A 332 14.21 -2.99 -22.34
N THR A 333 14.70 -3.06 -23.58
CA THR A 333 16.13 -2.89 -23.87
C THR A 333 16.62 -1.50 -23.48
N ARG A 334 15.85 -0.46 -23.82
CA ARG A 334 16.16 0.93 -23.43
C ARG A 334 16.20 1.10 -21.92
N GLN A 335 15.21 0.57 -21.21
CA GLN A 335 15.11 0.65 -19.75
C GLN A 335 16.22 -0.13 -19.04
N ARG A 336 16.59 -1.31 -19.56
CA ARG A 336 17.73 -2.09 -19.06
C ARG A 336 19.04 -1.31 -19.19
N ILE A 337 19.30 -0.69 -20.33
CA ILE A 337 20.49 0.15 -20.53
C ILE A 337 20.49 1.34 -19.56
N GLN A 338 19.33 1.99 -19.36
CA GLN A 338 19.21 3.07 -18.38
C GLN A 338 19.51 2.60 -16.96
N MET A 339 19.02 1.41 -16.57
CA MET A 339 19.32 0.79 -15.27
C MET A 339 20.83 0.53 -15.11
N GLU A 340 21.50 -0.01 -16.13
CA GLU A 340 22.95 -0.25 -16.13
C GLU A 340 23.74 1.07 -15.98
N ILE A 341 23.36 2.12 -16.71
CA ILE A 341 23.96 3.46 -16.58
C ILE A 341 23.77 4.00 -15.15
N HIS A 342 22.59 3.87 -14.57
CA HIS A 342 22.35 4.30 -13.19
C HIS A 342 23.21 3.51 -12.21
N CYS A 343 23.51 2.21 -12.47
CA CYS A 343 24.36 1.40 -11.60
C CYS A 343 25.78 1.99 -11.61
N LEU A 344 26.30 2.33 -12.78
CA LEU A 344 27.61 2.96 -12.90
C LEU A 344 27.68 4.30 -12.16
N ILE A 345 26.67 5.16 -12.34
CA ILE A 345 26.57 6.46 -11.63
C ILE A 345 26.49 6.25 -10.11
N SER A 346 25.82 5.18 -9.68
CA SER A 346 25.66 4.82 -8.27
C SER A 346 26.88 4.13 -7.66
N GLY A 347 27.99 3.99 -8.41
CA GLY A 347 29.26 3.44 -7.91
C GLY A 347 29.41 1.92 -8.05
N TYR A 348 28.52 1.25 -8.78
CA TYR A 348 28.69 -0.16 -9.14
C TYR A 348 29.70 -0.29 -10.28
N SER A 349 30.45 -1.40 -10.33
CA SER A 349 31.38 -1.64 -11.44
C SER A 349 30.65 -2.20 -12.67
N ASN A 350 31.22 -2.00 -13.86
CA ASN A 350 30.66 -2.57 -15.08
C ASN A 350 30.64 -4.11 -15.02
N GLU A 351 31.72 -4.71 -14.50
CA GLU A 351 31.83 -6.17 -14.36
C GLU A 351 30.76 -6.74 -13.42
N PHE A 352 30.31 -5.96 -12.43
CA PHE A 352 29.21 -6.36 -11.58
C PHE A 352 27.90 -6.46 -12.38
N SER A 353 27.55 -5.41 -13.12
CA SER A 353 26.32 -5.35 -13.92
C SER A 353 26.29 -6.45 -14.98
N GLU A 354 27.38 -6.62 -15.73
CA GLU A 354 27.52 -7.68 -16.73
C GLU A 354 27.41 -9.08 -16.10
N SER A 355 28.12 -9.34 -15.01
CA SER A 355 28.10 -10.64 -14.33
C SER A 355 26.71 -10.99 -13.78
N GLU A 356 25.98 -10.03 -13.22
CA GLU A 356 24.63 -10.28 -12.71
C GLU A 356 23.60 -10.43 -13.84
N LEU A 357 23.76 -9.70 -14.95
CA LEU A 357 22.93 -9.88 -16.15
C LEU A 357 23.15 -11.26 -16.78
N GLU A 358 24.39 -11.72 -16.91
CA GLU A 358 24.69 -13.08 -17.39
C GLU A 358 24.07 -14.16 -16.49
N LYS A 359 24.20 -14.01 -15.17
CA LYS A 359 23.58 -14.95 -14.22
C LYS A 359 22.07 -14.97 -14.34
N PHE A 360 21.47 -13.79 -14.53
CA PHE A 360 20.04 -13.65 -14.73
C PHE A 360 19.58 -14.38 -16.01
N ASN A 361 20.26 -14.13 -17.12
CA ASN A 361 19.98 -14.78 -18.40
C ASN A 361 20.14 -16.31 -18.33
N ARG A 362 21.23 -16.81 -17.71
CA ARG A 362 21.44 -18.23 -17.48
C ARG A 362 20.34 -18.85 -16.62
N TYR A 363 19.96 -18.17 -15.53
CA TYR A 363 18.94 -18.69 -14.60
C TYR A 363 17.59 -18.89 -15.29
N PHE A 364 17.21 -17.98 -16.18
CA PHE A 364 15.96 -18.10 -16.95
C PHE A 364 16.13 -18.75 -18.33
N ASN A 365 17.30 -19.34 -18.60
CA ASN A 365 17.64 -19.96 -19.89
C ASN A 365 17.41 -19.04 -21.10
N VAL A 366 17.60 -17.73 -20.92
CA VAL A 366 17.49 -16.75 -22.01
C VAL A 366 18.58 -16.97 -23.05
N ASP A 367 19.71 -17.57 -22.64
CA ASP A 367 20.83 -17.95 -23.51
C ASP A 367 20.44 -18.96 -24.60
N ILE A 368 19.31 -19.68 -24.47
CA ILE A 368 18.79 -20.54 -25.55
C ILE A 368 18.36 -19.69 -26.77
N TYR A 369 18.13 -18.39 -26.59
CA TYR A 369 17.66 -17.46 -27.61
C TYR A 369 18.78 -16.62 -28.26
N GLN A 370 20.04 -17.06 -28.14
CA GLN A 370 21.29 -16.36 -28.50
C GLN A 370 21.42 -15.78 -29.91
N VAL A 371 20.49 -16.02 -30.84
CA VAL A 371 20.68 -15.59 -32.25
C VAL A 371 20.06 -14.22 -32.56
N GLN A 372 19.09 -13.74 -31.78
CA GLN A 372 18.60 -12.36 -31.75
C GLN A 372 17.37 -12.35 -30.84
N VAL A 373 17.43 -11.64 -29.71
CA VAL A 373 16.21 -11.41 -28.93
C VAL A 373 15.35 -10.47 -29.76
N ASN A 374 14.28 -11.02 -30.33
CA ASN A 374 13.25 -10.28 -31.02
C ASN A 374 12.00 -10.20 -30.13
N GLU A 375 10.99 -9.48 -30.59
CA GLU A 375 9.75 -9.28 -29.84
C GLU A 375 9.10 -10.62 -29.41
N LEU A 376 9.10 -11.62 -30.30
CA LEU A 376 8.49 -12.92 -30.01
C LEU A 376 9.24 -13.67 -28.90
N THR A 377 10.57 -13.66 -28.95
CA THR A 377 11.44 -14.21 -27.91
C THR A 377 11.20 -13.52 -26.57
N TYR A 378 11.15 -12.18 -26.57
CA TYR A 378 10.89 -11.39 -25.38
C TYR A 378 9.54 -11.75 -24.76
N GLN A 379 8.47 -11.84 -25.56
CA GLN A 379 7.14 -12.20 -25.05
C GLN A 379 7.08 -13.63 -24.48
N GLN A 380 7.81 -14.59 -25.07
CA GLN A 380 7.93 -15.94 -24.50
C GLN A 380 8.65 -15.92 -23.16
N PHE A 381 9.79 -15.23 -23.09
CA PHE A 381 10.56 -15.08 -21.88
C PHE A 381 9.74 -14.39 -20.77
N ARG A 382 9.09 -13.27 -21.10
CA ARG A 382 8.16 -12.56 -20.23
C ARG A 382 7.07 -13.51 -19.73
N SER A 383 6.38 -14.23 -20.60
CA SER A 383 5.35 -15.20 -20.21
C SER A 383 5.86 -16.26 -19.21
N ASN A 384 7.06 -16.79 -19.43
CA ASN A 384 7.66 -17.80 -18.56
C ASN A 384 8.05 -17.21 -17.19
N LEU A 385 8.65 -16.02 -17.16
CA LEU A 385 8.95 -15.29 -15.93
C LEU A 385 7.69 -15.09 -15.09
N LEU A 386 6.60 -14.64 -15.74
CA LEU A 386 5.33 -14.36 -15.07
C LEU A 386 4.68 -15.63 -14.50
N LYS A 387 4.74 -16.75 -15.25
CA LYS A 387 4.30 -18.06 -14.74
C LYS A 387 5.11 -18.49 -13.51
N PHE A 388 6.43 -18.32 -13.56
CA PHE A 388 7.32 -18.64 -12.45
C PHE A 388 7.00 -17.81 -11.20
N GLN A 389 6.74 -16.51 -11.35
CA GLN A 389 6.40 -15.64 -10.22
C GLN A 389 5.05 -15.98 -9.58
N ARG A 390 4.02 -16.29 -10.39
CA ARG A 390 2.73 -16.76 -9.85
C ARG A 390 2.87 -18.07 -9.09
N TRP A 391 3.69 -18.99 -9.62
CA TRP A 391 4.01 -20.23 -8.91
C TRP A 391 4.73 -19.92 -7.59
N GLN A 392 5.65 -18.95 -7.56
CA GLN A 392 6.30 -18.55 -6.31
C GLN A 392 5.32 -17.92 -5.30
N SER A 393 4.45 -17.00 -5.71
CA SER A 393 3.52 -16.34 -4.79
C SER A 393 2.49 -17.31 -4.19
N GLN A 394 2.10 -18.35 -4.93
CA GLN A 394 1.19 -19.40 -4.44
C GLN A 394 1.86 -20.37 -3.47
N ASN A 395 3.16 -20.65 -3.66
CA ASN A 395 3.88 -21.66 -2.86
C ASN A 395 4.70 -21.06 -1.71
N TYR A 396 4.95 -19.75 -1.72
CA TYR A 396 5.70 -19.05 -0.68
C TYR A 396 4.88 -17.86 -0.17
N SER A 397 4.21 -18.04 0.97
CA SER A 397 3.31 -17.05 1.60
C SER A 397 4.04 -15.96 2.41
N SER A 398 5.36 -16.00 2.49
CA SER A 398 6.16 -15.09 3.31
C SER A 398 7.00 -14.14 2.46
N ILE A 399 6.35 -13.09 1.95
CA ILE A 399 7.07 -11.89 1.51
C ILE A 399 7.46 -11.14 2.79
N ILE A 400 8.75 -11.15 3.14
CA ILE A 400 9.28 -10.29 4.22
C ILE A 400 9.50 -8.91 3.60
N GLU A 401 8.53 -8.03 3.82
CA GLU A 401 8.63 -6.62 3.47
C GLU A 401 9.54 -5.90 4.47
N PHE A 402 10.62 -5.29 3.98
CA PHE A 402 11.51 -4.46 4.79
C PHE A 402 11.22 -3.00 4.49
N ASN A 403 10.47 -2.34 5.38
CA ASN A 403 10.39 -0.89 5.41
C ASN A 403 11.61 -0.36 6.16
N TYR A 404 12.57 0.20 5.42
CA TYR A 404 13.77 0.77 6.02
C TYR A 404 13.62 2.28 6.12
N LEU A 405 13.71 2.79 7.35
CA LEU A 405 13.70 4.22 7.65
C LEU A 405 14.93 4.56 8.44
N TYR A 406 15.84 5.33 7.83
CA TYR A 406 16.82 6.07 8.61
C TYR A 406 17.07 7.45 8.00
N ASP A 407 16.84 8.44 8.83
CA ASP A 407 17.26 9.82 8.65
C ASP A 407 18.77 9.93 8.94
N TYR A 408 19.49 10.66 8.09
CA TYR A 408 20.94 10.80 8.21
C TYR A 408 21.29 11.70 9.41
N ARG A 409 21.82 11.11 10.49
CA ARG A 409 22.76 11.79 11.39
C ARG A 409 24.18 11.28 11.15
N ALA A 410 25.15 12.02 11.66
CA ALA A 410 26.57 11.78 11.42
C ALA A 410 26.98 10.30 11.61
N TYR A 411 27.77 9.79 10.65
CA TYR A 411 28.20 8.39 10.49
C TYR A 411 28.64 7.66 11.77
N HIS A 412 29.19 8.38 12.76
CA HIS A 412 29.65 7.81 14.01
C HIS A 412 28.51 7.38 14.96
N GLU A 413 27.36 8.07 14.95
CA GLU A 413 26.18 7.65 15.72
C GLU A 413 25.49 6.44 15.09
N PHE A 414 25.45 6.38 13.76
CA PHE A 414 24.98 5.21 13.00
C PHE A 414 25.79 3.96 13.36
N LYS A 415 27.13 4.04 13.35
CA LYS A 415 27.99 2.88 13.68
C LYS A 415 27.74 2.36 15.10
N LYS A 416 27.50 3.25 16.08
CA LYS A 416 27.18 2.86 17.47
C LYS A 416 25.82 2.16 17.57
N LYS A 417 24.76 2.71 16.95
CA LYS A 417 23.41 2.13 17.02
C LYS A 417 23.26 0.87 16.14
N PHE A 418 23.94 0.82 15.00
CA PHE A 418 23.91 -0.32 14.08
C PHE A 418 24.61 -1.56 14.66
N ILE A 419 25.70 -1.38 15.43
CA ILE A 419 26.34 -2.48 16.15
C ILE A 419 25.39 -3.09 17.21
N LEU A 420 24.62 -2.25 17.91
CA LEU A 420 23.58 -2.70 18.86
C LEU A 420 22.40 -3.39 18.16
N PHE A 421 21.96 -2.90 17.01
CA PHE A 421 20.85 -3.47 16.24
C PHE A 421 21.25 -4.80 15.55
N GLY A 422 22.49 -4.90 15.07
CA GLY A 422 23.04 -6.12 14.50
C GLY A 422 23.05 -7.30 15.48
N GLN A 423 23.25 -7.02 16.78
CA GLN A 423 23.19 -8.04 17.83
C GLN A 423 21.75 -8.56 18.06
N HIS A 424 20.74 -7.70 17.97
CA HIS A 424 19.33 -8.11 18.09
C HIS A 424 18.83 -8.90 16.87
N ILE A 425 19.23 -8.51 15.65
CA ILE A 425 18.92 -9.27 14.44
C ILE A 425 19.60 -10.64 14.46
N GLN A 426 20.82 -10.74 14.98
CA GLN A 426 21.54 -12.01 15.09
C GLN A 426 20.84 -12.97 16.06
N ILE A 427 20.25 -12.45 17.15
CA ILE A 427 19.43 -13.23 18.10
C ILE A 427 18.12 -13.70 17.44
N LEU A 428 17.42 -12.83 16.70
CA LEU A 428 16.21 -13.20 15.97
C LEU A 428 16.51 -14.25 14.88
N MET A 429 17.59 -14.08 14.13
CA MET A 429 17.98 -15.04 13.09
C MET A 429 18.47 -16.37 13.67
N GLN A 430 19.13 -16.39 14.83
CA GLN A 430 19.47 -17.62 15.55
C GLN A 430 18.24 -18.35 16.09
N HIS A 431 17.21 -17.61 16.50
CA HIS A 431 15.94 -18.21 16.95
C HIS A 431 15.15 -18.81 15.78
N TYR A 432 15.21 -18.19 14.61
CA TYR A 432 14.53 -18.64 13.39
C TYR A 432 15.25 -19.80 12.66
N HIS A 433 16.58 -19.87 12.68
CA HIS A 433 17.34 -20.95 12.03
C HIS A 433 17.08 -22.34 12.64
N ARG A 434 16.54 -22.41 13.86
CA ARG A 434 16.10 -23.66 14.51
C ARG A 434 14.87 -24.28 13.85
N ASN A 435 14.07 -23.50 13.11
CA ASN A 435 12.90 -23.99 12.38
C ASN A 435 13.26 -24.13 10.90
N LYS A 436 13.62 -25.34 10.46
CA LYS A 436 14.08 -25.69 9.11
C LYS A 436 13.04 -25.40 7.99
N GLN A 437 12.82 -24.16 7.64
CA GLN A 437 12.09 -23.78 6.42
C GLN A 437 12.99 -22.96 5.50
N LYS A 438 13.01 -23.32 4.21
CA LYS A 438 13.72 -22.58 3.16
C LYS A 438 12.87 -21.38 2.76
N PHE A 439 13.42 -20.17 2.85
CA PHE A 439 12.75 -18.93 2.49
C PHE A 439 13.41 -18.28 1.27
N PHE A 440 12.60 -17.65 0.42
CA PHE A 440 13.03 -16.79 -0.67
C PHE A 440 12.60 -15.34 -0.37
N LEU A 441 13.53 -14.40 -0.51
CA LEU A 441 13.33 -12.99 -0.17
C LEU A 441 13.05 -12.19 -1.45
N MET A 442 11.90 -11.52 -1.55
CA MET A 442 11.65 -10.50 -2.57
C MET A 442 11.49 -9.17 -1.86
N LEU A 443 12.28 -8.18 -2.26
CA LEU A 443 12.39 -6.88 -1.58
C LEU A 443 11.71 -5.82 -2.45
N ASN A 444 10.61 -5.25 -1.98
CA ASN A 444 10.08 -3.99 -2.51
C ASN A 444 10.56 -2.88 -1.58
N ILE A 445 11.42 -1.98 -2.10
CA ILE A 445 11.79 -0.75 -1.39
C ILE A 445 11.22 0.41 -2.19
N TYR A 446 10.45 1.26 -1.52
CA TYR A 446 10.10 2.58 -2.04
C TYR A 446 11.19 3.56 -1.60
N PHE A 447 11.82 4.22 -2.57
CA PHE A 447 12.70 5.37 -2.34
C PHE A 447 11.92 6.63 -2.73
N HIS A 448 11.88 7.60 -1.82
CA HIS A 448 11.37 8.96 -2.06
C HIS A 448 12.54 9.93 -2.21
#